data_AF-A0A938AHU8-F1
#
_entry.id   AF-A0A938AHU8-F1
#
_cell.length_a   1.000
_cell.length_b   1.000
_cell.length_c   1.000
_cell.angle_alpha   90.00
_cell.angle_beta   90.00
_cell.angle_gamma   90.00
#
_symmetry.space_group_name_H-M   'P 1'
#
loop_
_entity.id
_entity.type
_entity.pdbx_description
1 polymer ?
#
loop_
_entity_poly.entity_id
_entity_poly.type
_entity_poly.pdbx_seq_one_letter_code
_entity_poly.pdbx_strand_id
1 'polypeptide(L)'
;MTIDARFAWAAACAALLASPATVLASDAASIRAEGPDGTVLAERSANVPTGGTTTLVDPISGQTTIVPNNRGTSFLVRAAEAAGVSIGFRVYNFGTPSALITRIGPVSSPLDWSWSWKLKVNHRETSVGSDDVVIRPGDTILWMPSVYGVPDSELDVVAPIVPRAVGEAFSIRVDRYNDNAVRTAGSAVTVTYAGQTVTTGSDGTATLTSVSGWSDVVASARHPGGIGNIRDSARACGFAPGRPEECGMDPLAVRLPDVAPSASITSSVGLVRASIIVGGRAISIEVPMPVRGRGPVAISPDDIRDESLTPRERRDAAGRLASSLAADLNARAANGDRSLALPSGVSWQAAWLSGSPYVAPLRPGESLMGIRTGGPRNTAAIQRRVRGLTAHLERCGIDGTATAVRRHGYAMTTLSPARVRTELVGCITGRDG
;
A
#
# COMPACT_ATOMS: atom_id res chain seq x y z
N MET A 1 -30.00 -33.90 53.90
CA MET A 1 -30.25 -32.47 53.65
C MET A 1 -29.06 -31.97 52.84
N THR A 2 -29.17 -32.09 51.53
CA THR A 2 -28.12 -31.84 50.53
C THR A 2 -28.33 -30.44 49.96
N ILE A 3 -27.29 -29.60 49.98
CA ILE A 3 -27.31 -28.27 49.38
C ILE A 3 -26.62 -28.34 48.02
N ASP A 4 -27.37 -27.92 47.01
CA ASP A 4 -27.04 -27.94 45.60
C ASP A 4 -25.87 -27.04 45.20
N ALA A 5 -25.14 -27.52 44.19
CA ALA A 5 -24.13 -26.83 43.42
C ALA A 5 -24.70 -25.67 42.60
N ARG A 6 -23.89 -24.61 42.38
CA ARG A 6 -23.92 -23.71 41.21
C ARG A 6 -22.71 -22.76 41.25
N PHE A 7 -21.64 -23.10 40.53
CA PHE A 7 -20.64 -22.11 40.08
C PHE A 7 -20.73 -22.01 38.57
N ALA A 8 -21.36 -20.93 38.10
CA ALA A 8 -21.54 -20.60 36.70
C ALA A 8 -20.31 -19.85 36.17
N TRP A 9 -19.96 -20.15 34.93
CA TRP A 9 -18.82 -19.67 34.18
C TRP A 9 -18.88 -18.16 33.92
N ALA A 10 -17.74 -17.47 34.11
CA ALA A 10 -17.51 -16.12 33.62
C ALA A 10 -16.59 -16.19 32.38
N ALA A 11 -17.19 -16.21 31.19
CA ALA A 11 -16.49 -15.97 29.93
C ALA A 11 -16.99 -14.63 29.37
N ALA A 12 -16.22 -13.55 29.60
CA ALA A 12 -16.54 -12.21 29.12
C ALA A 12 -15.53 -11.78 28.04
N CYS A 13 -16.04 -11.75 26.80
CA CYS A 13 -15.70 -10.87 25.68
C CYS A 13 -14.27 -10.34 25.56
N ALA A 14 -13.39 -11.10 24.89
CA ALA A 14 -12.21 -10.56 24.21
C ALA A 14 -12.61 -10.11 22.78
N ALA A 15 -13.26 -8.95 22.66
CA ALA A 15 -13.38 -8.25 21.39
C ALA A 15 -12.13 -7.37 21.20
N LEU A 16 -11.06 -7.97 20.66
CA LEU A 16 -9.84 -7.26 20.31
C LEU A 16 -10.12 -6.27 19.16
N LEU A 17 -9.91 -5.00 19.48
CA LEU A 17 -9.94 -3.85 18.57
C LEU A 17 -8.77 -3.96 17.57
N ALA A 18 -9.02 -4.57 16.41
CA ALA A 18 -8.16 -4.37 15.24
C ALA A 18 -8.28 -2.91 14.79
N SER A 19 -7.27 -2.09 15.09
CA SER A 19 -7.18 -0.74 14.52
C SER A 19 -6.87 -0.87 13.02
N PRO A 20 -7.70 -0.33 12.10
CA PRO A 20 -7.43 -0.43 10.68
C PRO A 20 -6.13 0.33 10.37
N ALA A 21 -5.18 -0.34 9.73
CA ALA A 21 -4.04 0.33 9.13
C ALA A 21 -4.58 1.36 8.14
N THR A 22 -4.42 2.66 8.43
CA THR A 22 -4.69 3.72 7.46
C THR A 22 -3.68 3.61 6.33
N VAL A 23 -4.07 2.87 5.30
CA VAL A 23 -3.49 2.91 3.96
C VAL A 23 -3.47 4.39 3.54
N LEU A 24 -2.31 4.92 3.13
CA LEU A 24 -2.24 6.22 2.46
C LEU A 24 -3.35 6.24 1.41
N ALA A 25 -4.28 7.19 1.48
CA ALA A 25 -5.35 7.28 0.49
C ALA A 25 -4.70 7.54 -0.87
N SER A 26 -4.49 6.45 -1.61
CA SER A 26 -4.04 6.45 -2.99
C SER A 26 -5.15 7.10 -3.80
N ASP A 27 -4.86 8.15 -4.56
CA ASP A 27 -5.81 8.72 -5.55
C ASP A 27 -6.07 7.76 -6.73
N ALA A 28 -5.46 6.57 -6.71
CA ALA A 28 -5.58 5.53 -7.71
C ALA A 28 -6.33 4.30 -7.19
N ALA A 29 -7.01 3.62 -8.12
CA ALA A 29 -7.55 2.27 -7.98
C ALA A 29 -6.67 1.29 -8.76
N SER A 30 -6.62 0.01 -8.36
CA SER A 30 -6.00 -1.03 -9.17
C SER A 30 -7.00 -1.58 -10.18
N ILE A 31 -6.53 -1.93 -11.38
CA ILE A 31 -7.35 -2.53 -12.42
C ILE A 31 -6.57 -3.61 -13.16
N ARG A 32 -7.24 -4.73 -13.41
CA ARG A 32 -6.79 -5.79 -14.31
C ARG A 32 -7.94 -6.34 -15.15
N ALA A 33 -7.60 -7.00 -16.25
CA ALA A 33 -8.56 -7.75 -17.06
C ALA A 33 -7.99 -9.12 -17.42
N GLU A 34 -8.74 -10.17 -17.10
CA GLU A 34 -8.40 -11.57 -17.37
C GLU A 34 -9.27 -12.09 -18.50
N GLY A 35 -8.67 -12.72 -19.51
CA GLY A 35 -9.39 -13.43 -20.56
C GLY A 35 -9.38 -14.95 -20.33
N PRO A 36 -10.16 -15.72 -21.12
CA PRO A 36 -10.18 -17.19 -21.09
C PRO A 36 -8.81 -17.87 -21.17
N ASP A 37 -7.92 -17.27 -21.97
CA ASP A 37 -6.63 -17.85 -22.36
C ASP A 37 -5.43 -17.13 -21.74
N GLY A 38 -5.64 -16.03 -21.01
CA GLY A 38 -4.58 -15.26 -20.37
C GLY A 38 -4.98 -13.85 -19.96
N THR A 39 -4.10 -13.23 -19.18
CA THR A 39 -4.22 -11.84 -18.74
C THR A 39 -4.15 -10.90 -19.95
N VAL A 40 -5.17 -10.06 -20.10
CA VAL A 40 -5.30 -9.14 -21.25
C VAL A 40 -4.87 -7.72 -20.89
N LEU A 41 -5.15 -7.32 -19.64
CA LEU A 41 -4.65 -6.10 -19.04
C LEU A 41 -4.02 -6.48 -17.70
N ALA A 42 -2.69 -6.44 -17.65
CA ALA A 42 -1.94 -6.69 -16.42
C ALA A 42 -2.36 -5.72 -15.30
N GLU A 43 -2.32 -6.19 -14.05
CA GLU A 43 -2.68 -5.35 -12.92
C GLU A 43 -1.84 -4.08 -12.88
N ARG A 44 -2.53 -2.95 -12.75
CA ARG A 44 -1.90 -1.65 -12.67
C ARG A 44 -2.73 -0.69 -11.85
N SER A 45 -2.06 0.29 -11.26
CA SER A 45 -2.72 1.44 -10.64
C SER A 45 -3.08 2.48 -11.70
N ALA A 46 -4.30 3.02 -11.63
CA ALA A 46 -4.75 4.13 -12.46
C ALA A 46 -5.46 5.18 -11.60
N ASN A 47 -5.12 6.45 -11.82
CA ASN A 47 -5.72 7.57 -11.09
C ASN A 47 -7.22 7.63 -11.34
N VAL A 48 -8.00 7.73 -10.26
CA VAL A 48 -9.46 7.85 -10.31
C VAL A 48 -9.82 9.31 -10.52
N PRO A 49 -10.40 9.70 -11.66
CA PRO A 49 -10.71 11.11 -11.94
C PRO A 49 -11.78 11.63 -11.00
N THR A 50 -11.63 12.87 -10.55
CA THR A 50 -12.64 13.56 -9.74
C THR A 50 -13.73 14.24 -10.58
N GLY A 51 -13.59 14.25 -11.92
CA GLY A 51 -14.56 14.83 -12.83
C GLY A 51 -14.31 14.53 -14.32
N GLY A 52 -15.18 15.09 -15.18
CA GLY A 52 -15.16 14.92 -16.62
C GLY A 52 -15.93 13.69 -17.13
N THR A 53 -16.01 13.57 -18.45
CA THR A 53 -16.74 12.49 -19.14
C THR A 53 -15.95 11.92 -20.31
N THR A 54 -16.22 10.67 -20.64
CA THR A 54 -15.75 10.00 -21.86
C THR A 54 -16.92 9.82 -22.80
N THR A 55 -16.77 10.28 -24.04
CA THR A 55 -17.75 10.05 -25.11
C THR A 55 -17.39 8.78 -25.85
N LEU A 56 -18.30 7.81 -25.85
CA LEU A 56 -18.14 6.51 -26.50
C LEU A 56 -19.04 6.47 -27.73
N VAL A 57 -18.45 6.25 -28.91
CA VAL A 57 -19.17 6.14 -30.19
C VAL A 57 -19.09 4.70 -30.67
N ASP A 58 -20.24 4.05 -30.82
CA ASP A 58 -20.33 2.71 -31.40
C ASP A 58 -19.84 2.77 -32.87
N PRO A 59 -18.76 2.05 -33.21
CA PRO A 59 -18.17 2.14 -34.53
C PRO A 59 -19.05 1.53 -35.64
N ILE A 60 -20.07 0.75 -35.28
CA ILE A 60 -20.96 0.08 -36.24
C ILE A 60 -22.25 0.86 -36.42
N SER A 61 -22.89 1.26 -35.32
CA SER A 61 -24.18 1.97 -35.38
C SER A 61 -24.04 3.49 -35.45
N GLY A 62 -22.88 4.04 -35.08
CA GLY A 62 -22.67 5.48 -34.89
C GLY A 62 -23.35 6.04 -33.63
N GLN A 63 -24.04 5.20 -32.85
CA GLN A 63 -24.72 5.62 -31.64
C GLN A 63 -23.70 6.05 -30.58
N THR A 64 -24.00 7.13 -29.86
CA THR A 64 -23.12 7.71 -28.85
C THR A 64 -23.69 7.53 -27.46
N THR A 65 -22.83 7.27 -26.47
CA THR A 65 -23.12 7.44 -25.04
C THR A 65 -22.03 8.27 -24.37
N ILE A 66 -22.37 8.95 -23.28
CA ILE A 66 -21.45 9.79 -22.50
C ILE A 66 -21.42 9.24 -21.08
N VAL A 67 -20.24 8.83 -20.64
CA VAL A 67 -20.05 8.16 -19.35
C VAL A 67 -19.09 8.98 -18.48
N PRO A 68 -19.41 9.28 -17.20
CA PRO A 68 -18.49 9.98 -16.32
C PRO A 68 -17.17 9.23 -16.13
N ASN A 69 -16.06 9.98 -16.04
CA ASN A 69 -14.71 9.41 -16.06
C ASN A 69 -14.36 8.48 -14.88
N ASN A 70 -15.11 8.57 -13.78
CA ASN A 70 -14.96 7.69 -12.61
C ASN A 70 -15.94 6.50 -12.63
N ARG A 71 -16.49 6.15 -13.79
CA ARG A 71 -17.34 4.97 -13.95
C ARG A 71 -16.56 3.81 -14.51
N GLY A 72 -16.99 2.58 -14.20
CA GLY A 72 -16.30 1.35 -14.58
C GLY A 72 -15.89 1.30 -16.06
N THR A 73 -16.81 1.61 -16.97
CA THR A 73 -16.54 1.63 -18.43
C THR A 73 -15.48 2.67 -18.81
N SER A 74 -15.67 3.95 -18.46
CA SER A 74 -14.70 5.00 -18.77
C SER A 74 -13.34 4.78 -18.10
N PHE A 75 -13.35 4.24 -16.88
CA PHE A 75 -12.14 3.91 -16.16
C PHE A 75 -11.37 2.79 -16.86
N LEU A 76 -12.04 1.72 -17.31
CA LEU A 76 -11.44 0.67 -18.14
C LEU A 76 -10.85 1.25 -19.42
N VAL A 77 -11.60 2.04 -20.19
CA VAL A 77 -11.16 2.62 -21.46
C VAL A 77 -9.86 3.40 -21.28
N ARG A 78 -9.80 4.29 -20.28
CA ARG A 78 -8.61 5.11 -20.01
C ARG A 78 -7.43 4.27 -19.52
N ALA A 79 -7.67 3.30 -18.64
CA ALA A 79 -6.62 2.43 -18.12
C ALA A 79 -6.03 1.52 -19.22
N ALA A 80 -6.89 1.02 -20.11
CA ALA A 80 -6.51 0.21 -21.26
C ALA A 80 -5.78 1.04 -22.33
N GLU A 81 -6.26 2.25 -22.64
CA GLU A 81 -5.57 3.19 -23.54
C GLU A 81 -4.16 3.52 -23.04
N ALA A 82 -4.02 3.83 -21.75
CA ALA A 82 -2.72 4.03 -21.11
C ALA A 82 -1.84 2.76 -21.08
N ALA A 83 -2.39 1.59 -21.42
CA ALA A 83 -1.68 0.32 -21.56
C ALA A 83 -1.37 -0.03 -23.03
N GLY A 84 -1.86 0.75 -23.99
CA GLY A 84 -1.87 0.33 -25.40
C GLY A 84 -2.80 -0.85 -25.69
N VAL A 85 -3.78 -1.12 -24.82
CA VAL A 85 -4.78 -2.18 -24.98
C VAL A 85 -6.05 -1.57 -25.57
N SER A 86 -6.50 -2.10 -26.71
CA SER A 86 -7.73 -1.63 -27.34
C SER A 86 -8.98 -2.16 -26.64
N ILE A 87 -10.02 -1.34 -26.57
CA ILE A 87 -11.34 -1.75 -26.07
C ILE A 87 -12.33 -1.77 -27.23
N GLY A 88 -13.14 -2.82 -27.31
CA GLY A 88 -14.32 -2.87 -28.16
C GLY A 88 -15.58 -2.85 -27.31
N PHE A 89 -16.56 -2.10 -27.77
CA PHE A 89 -17.87 -1.98 -27.12
C PHE A 89 -18.96 -1.80 -28.17
N ARG A 90 -20.20 -1.96 -27.74
CA ARG A 90 -21.42 -1.64 -28.51
C ARG A 90 -22.32 -0.78 -27.65
N VAL A 91 -22.93 0.24 -28.23
CA VAL A 91 -23.88 1.08 -27.50
C VAL A 91 -25.26 0.49 -27.69
N TYR A 92 -25.89 0.10 -26.59
CA TYR A 92 -27.26 -0.40 -26.54
C TYR A 92 -28.14 0.60 -25.81
N ASN A 93 -29.42 0.65 -26.16
CA ASN A 93 -30.39 1.47 -25.45
C ASN A 93 -31.30 0.57 -24.62
N PHE A 94 -31.04 0.49 -23.31
CA PHE A 94 -31.90 -0.21 -22.35
C PHE A 94 -32.78 0.78 -21.57
N GLY A 95 -33.25 1.83 -22.24
CA GLY A 95 -33.92 3.00 -21.66
C GLY A 95 -32.98 4.19 -21.43
N THR A 96 -31.69 3.92 -21.23
CA THR A 96 -30.58 4.89 -21.34
C THR A 96 -29.50 4.28 -22.25
N PRO A 97 -28.84 5.07 -23.12
CA PRO A 97 -27.70 4.57 -23.91
C PRO A 97 -26.56 4.11 -23.00
N SER A 98 -26.19 2.84 -23.09
CA SER A 98 -25.11 2.23 -22.31
C SER A 98 -24.13 1.47 -23.19
N ALA A 99 -22.86 1.54 -22.84
CA ALA A 99 -21.78 0.84 -23.53
C ALA A 99 -21.60 -0.56 -22.93
N LEU A 100 -21.86 -1.58 -23.74
CA LEU A 100 -21.56 -2.96 -23.41
C LEU A 100 -20.16 -3.31 -23.91
N ILE A 101 -19.26 -3.70 -23.00
CA ILE A 101 -17.91 -4.15 -23.35
C ILE A 101 -18.00 -5.49 -24.09
N THR A 102 -17.54 -5.52 -25.33
CA THR A 102 -17.52 -6.72 -26.19
C THR A 102 -16.12 -7.24 -26.45
N ARG A 103 -15.08 -6.42 -26.20
CA ARG A 103 -13.69 -6.83 -26.39
C ARG A 103 -12.77 -6.05 -25.46
N ILE A 104 -11.80 -6.75 -24.88
CA ILE A 104 -10.63 -6.15 -24.22
C ILE A 104 -9.42 -6.75 -24.92
N GLY A 105 -8.53 -5.92 -25.43
CA GLY A 105 -7.38 -6.34 -26.23
C GLY A 105 -7.76 -7.28 -27.39
N PRO A 106 -7.09 -8.44 -27.55
CA PRO A 106 -7.44 -9.41 -28.59
C PRO A 106 -8.66 -10.29 -28.23
N VAL A 107 -9.18 -10.23 -26.99
CA VAL A 107 -10.20 -11.15 -26.49
C VAL A 107 -11.59 -10.54 -26.64
N SER A 108 -12.41 -11.14 -27.50
CA SER A 108 -13.79 -10.70 -27.76
C SER A 108 -14.80 -11.68 -27.17
N SER A 109 -15.88 -11.17 -26.59
CA SER A 109 -17.04 -11.99 -26.26
C SER A 109 -17.64 -12.55 -27.55
N PRO A 110 -18.05 -13.82 -27.57
CA PRO A 110 -18.58 -14.46 -28.76
C PRO A 110 -19.96 -13.88 -29.12
N LEU A 111 -20.29 -13.90 -30.41
CA LEU A 111 -21.55 -13.35 -30.93
C LEU A 111 -22.79 -14.12 -30.44
N ASP A 112 -22.61 -15.36 -30.02
CA ASP A 112 -23.67 -16.21 -29.44
C ASP A 112 -23.92 -15.92 -27.96
N TRP A 113 -23.17 -15.00 -27.35
CA TRP A 113 -23.27 -14.63 -25.94
C TRP A 113 -23.08 -15.79 -24.97
N SER A 114 -22.36 -16.84 -25.39
CA SER A 114 -21.99 -17.96 -24.51
C SER A 114 -21.18 -17.49 -23.28
N TRP A 115 -20.57 -16.31 -23.34
CA TRP A 115 -20.11 -15.54 -22.19
C TRP A 115 -20.06 -14.04 -22.49
N SER A 116 -19.93 -13.22 -21.44
CA SER A 116 -19.78 -11.77 -21.52
C SER A 116 -18.73 -11.25 -20.53
N TRP A 117 -18.25 -10.03 -20.73
CA TRP A 117 -17.36 -9.36 -19.79
C TRP A 117 -18.12 -8.89 -18.56
N LYS A 118 -17.68 -9.32 -17.37
CA LYS A 118 -18.22 -8.90 -16.08
C LYS A 118 -17.21 -8.00 -15.37
N LEU A 119 -17.73 -6.96 -14.72
CA LEU A 119 -17.02 -6.08 -13.80
C LEU A 119 -17.21 -6.57 -12.35
N LYS A 120 -16.11 -6.68 -11.61
CA LYS A 120 -16.09 -6.79 -10.15
C LYS A 120 -15.32 -5.62 -9.54
N VAL A 121 -15.80 -5.15 -8.39
CA VAL A 121 -15.16 -4.12 -7.58
C VAL A 121 -14.97 -4.67 -6.18
N ASN A 122 -13.72 -4.68 -5.68
CA ASN A 122 -13.36 -5.24 -4.38
C ASN A 122 -13.89 -6.68 -4.21
N HIS A 123 -13.63 -7.53 -5.21
CA HIS A 123 -14.05 -8.92 -5.33
C HIS A 123 -15.57 -9.17 -5.36
N ARG A 124 -16.37 -8.12 -5.51
CA ARG A 124 -17.83 -8.19 -5.51
C ARG A 124 -18.39 -7.86 -6.90
N GLU A 125 -19.38 -8.64 -7.32
CA GLU A 125 -20.19 -8.32 -8.49
C GLU A 125 -20.99 -7.03 -8.26
N THR A 126 -21.10 -6.23 -9.33
CA THR A 126 -21.80 -4.96 -9.29
C THR A 126 -23.29 -5.15 -9.58
N SER A 127 -24.15 -4.53 -8.78
CA SER A 127 -25.62 -4.61 -8.98
C SER A 127 -26.15 -3.69 -10.08
N VAL A 128 -25.28 -2.90 -10.69
CA VAL A 128 -25.58 -1.96 -11.79
C VAL A 128 -24.59 -2.17 -12.92
N GLY A 129 -24.93 -1.69 -14.13
CA GLY A 129 -24.04 -1.76 -15.29
C GLY A 129 -22.78 -0.92 -15.09
N SER A 130 -21.71 -1.25 -15.81
CA SER A 130 -20.39 -0.62 -15.64
C SER A 130 -20.35 0.88 -15.93
N ASP A 131 -21.33 1.41 -16.66
CA ASP A 131 -21.51 2.85 -16.88
C ASP A 131 -21.99 3.59 -15.62
N ASP A 132 -22.59 2.87 -14.68
CA ASP A 132 -23.17 3.43 -13.45
C ASP A 132 -22.34 3.10 -12.20
N VAL A 133 -21.48 2.09 -12.26
CA VAL A 133 -20.60 1.73 -11.14
C VAL A 133 -19.59 2.83 -10.88
N VAL A 134 -19.65 3.45 -9.70
CA VAL A 134 -18.69 4.47 -9.26
C VAL A 134 -17.40 3.83 -8.80
N ILE A 135 -16.29 4.14 -9.46
CA ILE A 135 -14.94 3.78 -9.04
C ILE A 135 -14.42 4.83 -8.07
N ARG A 136 -13.80 4.38 -6.98
CA ARG A 136 -13.21 5.21 -5.94
C ARG A 136 -11.72 4.93 -5.80
N PRO A 137 -10.93 5.91 -5.34
CA PRO A 137 -9.55 5.67 -5.02
C PRO A 137 -9.42 4.54 -3.97
N GLY A 138 -8.46 3.63 -4.18
CA GLY A 138 -8.26 2.43 -3.37
C GLY A 138 -9.11 1.21 -3.76
N ASP A 139 -10.02 1.31 -4.72
CA ASP A 139 -10.75 0.13 -5.22
C ASP A 139 -9.84 -0.82 -5.99
N THR A 140 -10.14 -2.12 -5.91
CA THR A 140 -9.58 -3.19 -6.76
C THR A 140 -10.60 -3.56 -7.83
N ILE A 141 -10.24 -3.38 -9.10
CA ILE A 141 -11.13 -3.58 -10.24
C ILE A 141 -10.70 -4.79 -11.07
N LEU A 142 -11.64 -5.71 -11.30
CA LEU A 142 -11.44 -6.86 -12.17
C LEU A 142 -12.48 -6.88 -13.29
N TRP A 143 -11.98 -7.03 -14.52
CA TRP A 143 -12.79 -7.45 -15.66
C TRP A 143 -12.49 -8.91 -15.98
N MET A 144 -13.52 -9.75 -16.03
CA MET A 144 -13.34 -11.18 -16.32
C MET A 144 -14.49 -11.74 -17.15
N PRO A 145 -14.31 -12.88 -17.83
CA PRO A 145 -15.37 -13.56 -18.56
C PRO A 145 -16.36 -14.15 -17.56
N SER A 146 -17.64 -14.12 -17.90
CA SER A 146 -18.73 -14.66 -17.09
C SER A 146 -19.78 -15.32 -17.95
N VAL A 147 -20.32 -16.44 -17.48
CA VAL A 147 -21.43 -17.16 -18.11
C VAL A 147 -22.68 -16.95 -17.29
N TYR A 148 -23.75 -16.50 -17.94
CA TYR A 148 -25.02 -16.23 -17.27
C TYR A 148 -25.53 -17.46 -16.50
N GLY A 149 -25.90 -17.27 -15.24
CA GLY A 149 -26.44 -18.33 -14.38
C GLY A 149 -25.39 -19.33 -13.85
N VAL A 150 -24.12 -19.17 -14.21
CA VAL A 150 -23.01 -19.97 -13.68
C VAL A 150 -22.31 -19.18 -12.58
N PRO A 151 -22.14 -19.74 -11.37
CA PRO A 151 -21.38 -19.06 -10.32
C PRO A 151 -19.95 -18.79 -10.77
N ASP A 152 -19.56 -17.52 -10.73
CA ASP A 152 -18.18 -17.13 -11.03
C ASP A 152 -17.33 -17.26 -9.76
N SER A 153 -16.07 -17.66 -9.94
CA SER A 153 -15.08 -17.72 -8.88
C SER A 153 -13.86 -16.95 -9.33
N GLU A 154 -13.71 -15.73 -8.84
CA GLU A 154 -12.48 -14.98 -9.02
C GLU A 154 -11.33 -15.69 -8.28
N LEU A 155 -10.12 -15.67 -8.86
CA LEU A 155 -8.90 -16.06 -8.18
C LEU A 155 -8.14 -14.80 -7.74
N ASP A 156 -7.51 -14.89 -6.58
CA ASP A 156 -6.61 -13.88 -6.02
C ASP A 156 -5.35 -14.59 -5.51
N VAL A 157 -4.20 -14.37 -6.15
CA VAL A 157 -2.92 -14.99 -5.80
C VAL A 157 -2.07 -14.00 -5.02
N VAL A 158 -1.76 -14.38 -3.78
CA VAL A 158 -0.88 -13.63 -2.90
C VAL A 158 0.49 -14.30 -2.90
N ALA A 159 1.43 -13.70 -3.60
CA ALA A 159 2.84 -14.04 -3.54
C ALA A 159 3.58 -13.14 -2.52
N PRO A 160 4.68 -13.62 -1.91
CA PRO A 160 5.51 -12.79 -1.05
C PRO A 160 6.07 -11.58 -1.80
N ILE A 161 5.87 -10.39 -1.22
CA ILE A 161 6.46 -9.14 -1.74
C ILE A 161 7.97 -9.09 -1.47
N VAL A 162 8.41 -9.75 -0.39
CA VAL A 162 9.83 -9.84 -0.01
C VAL A 162 10.52 -10.83 -0.96
N PRO A 163 11.51 -10.37 -1.75
CA PRO A 163 12.25 -11.25 -2.64
C PRO A 163 13.05 -12.31 -1.88
N ARG A 164 13.39 -13.40 -2.57
CA ARG A 164 14.03 -14.59 -1.98
C ARG A 164 15.36 -14.92 -2.64
N ALA A 165 16.27 -15.60 -1.93
CA ALA A 165 17.47 -16.06 -2.59
C ALA A 165 17.10 -17.18 -3.60
N VAL A 166 17.78 -17.22 -4.75
CA VAL A 166 17.56 -18.30 -5.73
C VAL A 166 17.73 -19.67 -5.06
N GLY A 167 16.77 -20.57 -5.29
CA GLY A 167 16.74 -21.89 -4.67
C GLY A 167 16.01 -21.94 -3.32
N GLU A 168 15.64 -20.82 -2.72
CA GLU A 168 14.82 -20.82 -1.51
C GLU A 168 13.35 -21.12 -1.81
N ALA A 169 12.74 -21.92 -0.96
CA ALA A 169 11.32 -22.17 -1.00
C ALA A 169 10.52 -20.96 -0.49
N PHE A 170 9.42 -20.66 -1.15
CA PHE A 170 8.45 -19.68 -0.67
C PHE A 170 7.03 -20.20 -0.85
N SER A 171 6.17 -19.84 0.11
CA SER A 171 4.75 -20.20 0.05
C SER A 171 3.96 -19.07 -0.59
N ILE A 172 3.01 -19.46 -1.42
CA ILE A 172 1.98 -18.58 -1.98
C ILE A 172 0.63 -19.01 -1.45
N ARG A 173 -0.33 -18.09 -1.46
CA ARG A 173 -1.73 -18.39 -1.13
C ARG A 173 -2.60 -17.99 -2.31
N VAL A 174 -3.51 -18.87 -2.70
CA VAL A 174 -4.57 -18.56 -3.64
C VAL A 174 -5.88 -18.54 -2.88
N ASP A 175 -6.61 -17.45 -3.05
CA ASP A 175 -7.95 -17.27 -2.55
C ASP A 175 -8.95 -17.32 -3.70
N ARG A 176 -10.17 -17.75 -3.40
CA ARG A 176 -11.32 -17.72 -4.31
C ARG A 176 -12.37 -16.77 -3.75
N TYR A 177 -12.95 -15.95 -4.63
CA TYR A 177 -14.07 -15.09 -4.28
C TYR A 177 -15.28 -15.38 -5.15
N ASN A 178 -16.44 -15.57 -4.52
CA ASN A 178 -17.70 -15.62 -5.22
C ASN A 178 -18.20 -14.19 -5.56
N ASP A 179 -19.37 -14.08 -6.20
CA ASP A 179 -19.94 -12.78 -6.58
C ASP A 179 -20.31 -11.87 -5.40
N ASN A 180 -20.41 -12.41 -4.19
CA ASN A 180 -20.68 -11.67 -2.95
C ASN A 180 -19.40 -11.31 -2.17
N ALA A 181 -18.21 -11.44 -2.78
CA ALA A 181 -16.91 -11.26 -2.13
C ALA A 181 -16.68 -12.19 -0.92
N VAL A 182 -17.36 -13.34 -0.87
CA VAL A 182 -17.07 -14.37 0.14
C VAL A 182 -15.79 -15.09 -0.25
N ARG A 183 -14.78 -14.95 0.59
CA ARG A 183 -13.46 -15.57 0.44
C ARG A 183 -13.49 -17.03 0.87
N THR A 184 -12.96 -17.92 0.03
CA THR A 184 -12.67 -19.30 0.36
C THR A 184 -11.25 -19.66 -0.09
N ALA A 185 -10.72 -20.79 0.40
CA ALA A 185 -9.42 -21.28 -0.04
C ALA A 185 -9.49 -21.66 -1.53
N GLY A 186 -8.52 -21.19 -2.32
CA GLY A 186 -8.34 -21.57 -3.71
C GLY A 186 -7.73 -22.95 -3.83
N SER A 187 -8.44 -24.00 -3.39
CA SER A 187 -7.97 -25.39 -3.45
C SER A 187 -7.94 -25.93 -4.88
N ALA A 188 -7.01 -26.87 -5.15
CA ALA A 188 -6.87 -27.52 -6.45
C ALA A 188 -6.69 -26.54 -7.62
N VAL A 189 -6.07 -25.39 -7.35
CA VAL A 189 -5.70 -24.38 -8.34
C VAL A 189 -4.30 -24.72 -8.86
N THR A 190 -4.14 -24.73 -10.18
CA THR A 190 -2.84 -24.91 -10.83
C THR A 190 -2.08 -23.60 -10.77
N VAL A 191 -0.86 -23.63 -10.23
CA VAL A 191 0.02 -22.48 -10.09
C VAL A 191 1.28 -22.73 -10.91
N THR A 192 1.59 -21.80 -11.81
CA THR A 192 2.82 -21.84 -12.60
C THR A 192 3.75 -20.70 -12.21
N TYR A 193 5.05 -20.99 -12.18
CA TYR A 193 6.10 -20.03 -11.84
C TYR A 193 7.42 -20.47 -12.44
N ALA A 194 7.94 -19.73 -13.43
CA ALA A 194 9.25 -19.98 -14.06
C ALA A 194 9.52 -21.46 -14.42
N GLY A 195 8.54 -22.12 -15.07
CA GLY A 195 8.61 -23.53 -15.46
C GLY A 195 8.20 -24.54 -14.39
N GLN A 196 8.06 -24.13 -13.12
CA GLN A 196 7.43 -24.95 -12.09
C GLN A 196 5.91 -24.94 -12.28
N THR A 197 5.30 -26.10 -12.03
CA THR A 197 3.85 -26.25 -11.98
C THR A 197 3.51 -27.04 -10.72
N VAL A 198 2.71 -26.43 -9.84
CA VAL A 198 2.24 -27.03 -8.59
C VAL A 198 0.74 -26.83 -8.48
N THR A 199 0.10 -27.61 -7.61
CA THR A 199 -1.32 -27.48 -7.31
C THR A 199 -1.50 -27.09 -5.85
N THR A 200 -2.37 -26.14 -5.57
CA THR A 200 -2.66 -25.71 -4.19
C THR A 200 -3.35 -26.81 -3.37
N GLY A 201 -2.99 -26.87 -2.09
CA GLY A 201 -3.63 -27.75 -1.10
C GLY A 201 -5.06 -27.33 -0.75
N SER A 202 -5.67 -28.05 0.19
CA SER A 202 -7.03 -27.74 0.68
C SER A 202 -7.14 -26.40 1.38
N ASP A 203 -6.03 -25.86 1.88
CA ASP A 203 -5.91 -24.54 2.50
C ASP A 203 -5.62 -23.41 1.48
N GLY A 204 -5.55 -23.75 0.19
CA GLY A 204 -5.26 -22.80 -0.89
C GLY A 204 -3.79 -22.41 -0.99
N THR A 205 -2.87 -23.08 -0.28
CA THR A 205 -1.44 -22.77 -0.35
C THR A 205 -0.67 -23.69 -1.29
N ALA A 206 0.41 -23.17 -1.86
CA ALA A 206 1.40 -23.98 -2.57
C ALA A 206 2.81 -23.46 -2.26
N THR A 207 3.80 -24.33 -2.39
CA THR A 207 5.22 -23.97 -2.21
C THR A 207 5.92 -24.02 -3.55
N LEU A 208 6.67 -22.96 -3.85
CA LEU A 208 7.47 -22.78 -5.05
C LEU A 208 8.93 -22.54 -4.66
N THR A 209 9.85 -22.75 -5.59
CA THR A 209 11.28 -22.47 -5.39
C THR A 209 11.68 -21.24 -6.18
N SER A 210 12.29 -20.23 -5.55
CA SER A 210 12.63 -18.96 -6.20
C SER A 210 13.64 -19.12 -7.35
N VAL A 211 13.39 -18.45 -8.47
CA VAL A 211 14.32 -18.36 -9.62
C VAL A 211 14.93 -16.97 -9.74
N SER A 212 15.99 -16.79 -10.54
CA SER A 212 16.63 -15.47 -10.70
C SER A 212 15.73 -14.50 -11.46
N GLY A 213 15.70 -13.26 -10.98
CA GLY A 213 14.92 -12.16 -11.54
C GLY A 213 13.44 -12.20 -11.16
N TRP A 214 12.72 -11.23 -11.71
CA TRP A 214 11.27 -11.16 -11.58
C TRP A 214 10.61 -12.21 -12.46
N SER A 215 9.65 -12.94 -11.89
CA SER A 215 8.83 -13.90 -12.61
C SER A 215 7.40 -13.87 -12.10
N ASP A 216 6.46 -14.13 -13.01
CA ASP A 216 5.05 -14.14 -12.67
C ASP A 216 4.68 -15.48 -12.03
N VAL A 217 3.96 -15.39 -10.91
CA VAL A 217 3.27 -16.51 -10.28
C VAL A 217 1.84 -16.46 -10.80
N VAL A 218 1.47 -17.39 -11.67
CA VAL A 218 0.14 -17.41 -12.30
C VAL A 218 -0.69 -18.52 -11.69
N ALA A 219 -1.76 -18.15 -11.01
CA ALA A 219 -2.78 -19.07 -10.54
C ALA A 219 -3.86 -19.25 -11.61
N SER A 220 -4.28 -20.48 -11.87
CA SER A 220 -5.26 -20.80 -12.89
C SER A 220 -6.17 -21.96 -12.50
N ALA A 221 -7.45 -21.84 -12.84
CA ALA A 221 -8.42 -22.92 -12.69
C ALA A 221 -9.42 -22.90 -13.84
N ARG A 222 -10.01 -24.05 -14.13
CA ARG A 222 -11.06 -24.13 -15.16
C ARG A 222 -12.30 -23.36 -14.73
N HIS A 223 -12.83 -22.54 -15.62
CA HIS A 223 -14.10 -21.87 -15.40
C HIS A 223 -15.25 -22.90 -15.41
N PRO A 224 -16.20 -22.88 -14.45
CA PRO A 224 -17.28 -23.87 -14.38
C PRO A 224 -18.17 -23.91 -15.64
N GLY A 225 -18.35 -22.76 -16.29
CA GLY A 225 -19.10 -22.62 -17.55
C GLY A 225 -18.35 -23.08 -18.81
N GLY A 226 -17.15 -23.66 -18.69
CA GLY A 226 -16.43 -24.26 -19.82
C GLY A 226 -15.73 -23.28 -20.76
N ILE A 227 -15.70 -21.99 -20.44
CA ILE A 227 -15.14 -20.91 -21.27
C ILE A 227 -13.62 -20.71 -21.08
N GLY A 228 -12.88 -21.78 -20.83
CA GLY A 228 -11.43 -21.73 -20.57
C GLY A 228 -11.09 -21.64 -19.09
N ASN A 229 -10.06 -20.85 -18.76
CA ASN A 229 -9.54 -20.73 -17.39
C ASN A 229 -9.77 -19.34 -16.81
N ILE A 230 -10.13 -19.31 -15.53
CA ILE A 230 -10.00 -18.13 -14.67
C ILE A 230 -8.56 -18.06 -14.16
N ARG A 231 -8.02 -16.85 -14.04
CA ARG A 231 -6.62 -16.64 -13.66
C ARG A 231 -6.42 -15.44 -12.76
N ASP A 232 -5.29 -15.45 -12.08
CA ASP A 232 -4.69 -14.26 -11.49
C ASP A 232 -3.17 -14.41 -11.51
N SER A 233 -2.46 -13.29 -11.44
CA SER A 233 -1.02 -13.25 -11.43
C SER A 233 -0.49 -12.30 -10.37
N ALA A 234 0.50 -12.76 -9.63
CA ALA A 234 1.35 -11.92 -8.80
C ALA A 234 2.79 -12.01 -9.29
N ARG A 235 3.67 -11.15 -8.77
CA ARG A 235 5.09 -11.19 -9.09
C ARG A 235 5.90 -11.63 -7.88
N ALA A 236 6.81 -12.55 -8.11
CA ALA A 236 7.84 -12.90 -7.15
C ALA A 236 9.21 -12.65 -7.78
N CYS A 237 10.18 -12.26 -6.96
CA CYS A 237 11.55 -12.08 -7.42
C CYS A 237 12.51 -12.93 -6.62
N GLY A 238 13.40 -13.62 -7.33
CA GLY A 238 14.57 -14.21 -6.71
C GLY A 238 15.86 -13.51 -7.12
N PHE A 239 16.80 -13.42 -6.19
CA PHE A 239 18.10 -12.83 -6.45
C PHE A 239 19.21 -13.87 -6.30
N ALA A 240 20.19 -13.82 -7.21
CA ALA A 240 21.40 -14.60 -7.02
C ALA A 240 22.12 -14.14 -5.73
N PRO A 241 22.82 -15.03 -5.00
CA PRO A 241 23.59 -14.64 -3.83
C PRO A 241 24.49 -13.44 -4.11
N GLY A 242 24.30 -12.36 -3.34
CA GLY A 242 25.06 -11.12 -3.49
C GLY A 242 24.58 -10.16 -4.60
N ARG A 243 23.49 -10.48 -5.32
CA ARG A 243 22.90 -9.65 -6.41
C ARG A 243 21.42 -9.27 -6.21
N PRO A 244 21.03 -8.77 -5.04
CA PRO A 244 19.64 -8.37 -4.79
C PRO A 244 19.09 -7.24 -5.65
N GLU A 245 19.97 -6.45 -6.26
CA GLU A 245 19.60 -5.40 -7.20
C GLU A 245 18.81 -5.91 -8.40
N GLU A 246 18.93 -7.21 -8.73
CA GLU A 246 18.10 -7.89 -9.74
C GLU A 246 16.60 -7.76 -9.45
N CYS A 247 16.23 -7.60 -8.18
CA CYS A 247 14.84 -7.45 -7.73
C CYS A 247 14.45 -6.00 -7.44
N GLY A 248 15.26 -5.02 -7.88
CA GLY A 248 15.04 -3.62 -7.51
C GLY A 248 15.22 -3.35 -6.01
N MET A 249 15.79 -4.31 -5.28
CA MET A 249 16.20 -4.09 -3.91
C MET A 249 17.55 -3.39 -3.92
N ASP A 250 17.74 -2.45 -3.00
CA ASP A 250 19.07 -1.88 -2.80
C ASP A 250 20.05 -3.05 -2.48
N PRO A 251 21.23 -3.15 -3.14
CA PRO A 251 22.32 -4.05 -2.76
C PRO A 251 22.55 -4.18 -1.25
N LEU A 252 22.31 -3.08 -0.53
CA LEU A 252 22.45 -2.98 0.91
C LEU A 252 21.22 -3.47 1.70
N ALA A 253 20.03 -3.53 1.09
CA ALA A 253 18.80 -3.99 1.73
C ALA A 253 18.73 -5.53 1.93
N VAL A 254 19.55 -6.31 1.22
CA VAL A 254 19.42 -7.78 1.15
C VAL A 254 20.66 -8.53 1.59
N ARG A 255 21.78 -7.83 1.75
CA ARG A 255 22.87 -8.30 2.64
C ARG A 255 22.47 -8.32 4.11
N LEU A 256 21.19 -8.07 4.40
CA LEU A 256 20.59 -8.03 5.71
C LEU A 256 19.45 -9.03 5.72
N PRO A 257 19.52 -10.10 6.52
CA PRO A 257 18.35 -10.96 6.72
C PRO A 257 17.17 -10.12 7.22
N ASP A 258 15.94 -10.60 6.96
CA ASP A 258 14.73 -10.10 7.60
C ASP A 258 14.98 -9.99 9.11
N VAL A 259 15.17 -8.76 9.59
CA VAL A 259 15.23 -8.46 11.01
C VAL A 259 13.97 -7.67 11.29
N ALA A 260 12.95 -8.37 11.79
CA ALA A 260 11.93 -7.72 12.58
C ALA A 260 12.64 -6.79 13.59
N PRO A 261 12.24 -5.51 13.74
CA PRO A 261 12.86 -4.64 14.72
C PRO A 261 12.74 -5.28 16.11
N SER A 262 13.81 -5.87 16.60
CA SER A 262 13.90 -6.44 17.95
C SER A 262 14.38 -5.34 18.88
N ALA A 263 13.47 -4.43 19.23
CA ALA A 263 13.68 -3.56 20.37
C ALA A 263 13.44 -4.42 21.63
N SER A 264 14.50 -4.97 22.22
CA SER A 264 14.44 -5.54 23.57
C SER A 264 14.88 -4.46 24.56
N ILE A 265 13.95 -3.97 25.37
CA ILE A 265 14.28 -2.94 26.38
C ILE A 265 13.63 -3.28 27.72
N THR A 266 14.50 -3.30 28.71
CA THR A 266 14.24 -3.32 30.15
C THR A 266 14.11 -1.89 30.68
N SER A 267 12.91 -1.57 31.19
CA SER A 267 12.54 -0.40 32.02
C SER A 267 11.90 0.83 31.36
N SER A 268 10.97 1.43 32.12
CA SER A 268 9.99 2.44 31.72
C SER A 268 10.44 3.90 31.91
N VAL A 269 11.68 4.15 32.36
CA VAL A 269 12.26 5.50 32.49
C VAL A 269 13.76 5.43 32.23
N GLY A 270 14.22 5.74 31.00
CA GLY A 270 15.63 5.56 30.64
C GLY A 270 15.95 5.80 29.17
N LEU A 271 17.16 5.36 28.80
CA LEU A 271 17.61 5.26 27.42
C LEU A 271 16.87 4.10 26.73
N VAL A 272 16.43 4.32 25.50
CA VAL A 272 15.87 3.32 24.59
C VAL A 272 17.00 2.82 23.72
N ARG A 273 17.19 1.51 23.66
CA ARG A 273 18.11 0.92 22.69
C ARG A 273 17.39 0.77 21.36
N ALA A 274 17.73 1.61 20.39
CA ALA A 274 17.33 1.41 19.01
C ALA A 274 18.42 0.57 18.33
N SER A 275 18.04 -0.57 17.78
CA SER A 275 18.94 -1.46 17.05
C SER A 275 18.48 -1.60 15.60
N ILE A 276 19.46 -1.67 14.71
CA ILE A 276 19.29 -2.08 13.31
C ILE A 276 20.45 -3.00 12.93
N ILE A 277 20.33 -3.70 11.82
CA ILE A 277 21.46 -4.40 11.21
C ILE A 277 21.85 -3.66 9.93
N VAL A 278 23.13 -3.38 9.73
CA VAL A 278 23.70 -2.78 8.49
C VAL A 278 24.89 -3.63 8.04
N GLY A 279 24.86 -4.13 6.81
CA GLY A 279 25.88 -5.06 6.30
C GLY A 279 26.11 -6.31 7.16
N GLY A 280 25.06 -6.86 7.80
CA GLY A 280 25.14 -8.01 8.71
C GLY A 280 25.61 -7.69 10.13
N ARG A 281 25.93 -6.41 10.42
CA ARG A 281 26.38 -5.96 11.74
C ARG A 281 25.25 -5.29 12.49
N ALA A 282 25.04 -5.68 13.75
CA ALA A 282 24.10 -5.01 14.63
C ALA A 282 24.66 -3.66 15.06
N ILE A 283 24.02 -2.58 14.61
CA ILE A 283 24.25 -1.23 15.11
C ILE A 283 23.17 -0.96 16.14
N SER A 284 23.59 -0.65 17.36
CA SER A 284 22.69 -0.23 18.42
C SER A 284 23.12 1.12 18.94
N ILE A 285 22.16 2.01 19.15
CA ILE A 285 22.37 3.28 19.83
C ILE A 285 21.40 3.39 21.01
N GLU A 286 21.84 4.09 22.03
CA GLU A 286 21.02 4.43 23.17
C GLU A 286 20.52 5.86 23.01
N VAL A 287 19.21 6.01 22.85
CA VAL A 287 18.55 7.29 22.63
C VAL A 287 17.66 7.62 23.82
N PRO A 288 17.59 8.88 24.27
CA PRO A 288 16.70 9.22 25.37
C PRO A 288 15.25 8.95 24.99
N MET A 289 14.47 8.36 25.90
CA MET A 289 13.00 8.29 25.75
C MET A 289 12.45 9.69 25.48
N PRO A 290 11.49 9.85 24.53
CA PRO A 290 10.76 11.09 24.41
C PRO A 290 9.91 11.26 25.67
N VAL A 291 10.28 12.25 26.48
CA VAL A 291 9.54 12.61 27.68
C VAL A 291 8.90 13.97 27.45
N ARG A 292 7.62 14.09 27.77
CA ARG A 292 6.87 15.35 27.68
C ARG A 292 7.65 16.50 28.34
N GLY A 293 8.00 17.50 27.54
CA GLY A 293 8.72 18.70 28.00
C GLY A 293 10.25 18.62 27.96
N ARG A 294 10.84 17.46 27.60
CA ARG A 294 12.27 17.33 27.29
C ARG A 294 12.55 17.63 25.81
N GLY A 295 13.84 17.63 25.45
CA GLY A 295 14.32 17.78 24.08
C GLY A 295 13.71 16.72 23.14
N PRO A 296 13.49 17.06 21.86
CA PRO A 296 13.08 16.06 20.88
C PRO A 296 14.18 15.02 20.68
N VAL A 297 13.80 13.79 20.33
CA VAL A 297 14.75 12.72 20.04
C VAL A 297 15.29 12.93 18.64
N ALA A 298 16.59 13.21 18.55
CA ALA A 298 17.35 13.25 17.32
C ALA A 298 18.35 12.09 17.33
N ILE A 299 18.55 11.47 16.18
CA ILE A 299 19.56 10.44 16.01
C ILE A 299 20.62 11.01 15.09
N SER A 300 21.76 11.45 15.61
CA SER A 300 22.81 11.98 14.73
C SER A 300 23.44 10.81 13.97
N PRO A 301 23.65 10.92 12.65
CA PRO A 301 24.52 9.98 11.93
C PRO A 301 25.92 9.87 12.56
N ASP A 302 26.39 10.93 13.23
CA ASP A 302 27.69 10.96 13.92
C ASP A 302 27.68 10.18 15.24
N ASP A 303 26.51 9.91 15.82
CA ASP A 303 26.38 9.07 17.03
C ASP A 303 26.60 7.57 16.69
N ILE A 304 26.54 7.21 15.41
CA ILE A 304 26.84 5.87 14.92
C ILE A 304 28.35 5.75 14.75
N ARG A 305 29.02 5.26 15.80
CA ARG A 305 30.49 5.18 15.90
C ARG A 305 31.13 4.03 15.12
N ASP A 306 30.43 3.43 14.17
CA ASP A 306 31.00 2.39 13.32
C ASP A 306 31.82 3.03 12.19
N GLU A 307 33.15 3.01 12.36
CA GLU A 307 34.12 3.60 11.42
C GLU A 307 34.11 2.92 10.05
N SER A 308 33.59 1.69 9.95
CA SER A 308 33.48 0.99 8.67
C SER A 308 32.38 1.53 7.78
N LEU A 309 31.45 2.33 8.33
CA LEU A 309 30.35 2.91 7.58
C LEU A 309 30.77 4.22 6.92
N THR A 310 30.48 4.31 5.62
CA THR A 310 30.55 5.57 4.88
C THR A 310 29.58 6.60 5.48
N PRO A 311 29.81 7.92 5.25
CA PRO A 311 28.88 8.96 5.70
C PRO A 311 27.44 8.76 5.19
N ARG A 312 27.28 8.21 3.98
CA ARG A 312 25.97 7.88 3.42
C ARG A 312 25.31 6.73 4.18
N GLU A 313 26.04 5.65 4.44
CA GLU A 313 25.51 4.50 5.20
C GLU A 313 25.14 4.89 6.63
N ARG A 314 25.93 5.75 7.29
CA ARG A 314 25.57 6.31 8.61
C ARG A 314 24.29 7.11 8.57
N ARG A 315 24.10 7.90 7.52
CA ARG A 315 22.86 8.67 7.33
C ARG A 315 21.66 7.75 7.13
N ASP A 316 21.80 6.74 6.29
CA ASP A 316 20.72 5.77 6.04
C ASP A 316 20.41 4.95 7.30
N ALA A 317 21.44 4.52 8.03
CA ALA A 317 21.35 3.85 9.31
C ALA A 317 20.60 4.70 10.36
N ALA A 318 20.94 5.99 10.49
CA ALA A 318 20.23 6.91 11.40
C ALA A 318 18.74 7.00 11.03
N GLY A 319 18.41 7.07 9.74
CA GLY A 319 17.03 7.10 9.26
C GLY A 319 16.25 5.84 9.64
N ARG A 320 16.86 4.67 9.46
CA ARG A 320 16.27 3.37 9.83
C ARG A 320 16.09 3.23 11.34
N LEU A 321 17.08 3.66 12.14
CA LEU A 321 17.00 3.70 13.60
C LEU A 321 15.84 4.59 14.06
N ALA A 322 15.66 5.77 13.45
CA ALA A 322 14.57 6.67 13.78
C ALA A 322 13.20 6.07 13.45
N SER A 323 13.07 5.42 12.29
CA SER A 323 11.83 4.75 11.90
C SER A 323 11.50 3.56 12.80
N SER A 324 12.50 2.75 13.15
CA SER A 324 12.37 1.64 14.11
C SER A 324 11.93 2.15 15.48
N LEU A 325 12.57 3.21 15.97
CA LEU A 325 12.17 3.86 17.23
C LEU A 325 10.73 4.39 17.17
N ALA A 326 10.34 5.06 16.08
CA ALA A 326 8.98 5.56 15.92
C ALA A 326 7.94 4.43 15.95
N ALA A 327 8.23 3.28 15.30
CA ALA A 327 7.38 2.10 15.33
C ALA A 327 7.24 1.53 16.75
N ASP A 328 8.35 1.40 17.49
CA ASP A 328 8.33 0.94 18.89
C ASP A 328 7.50 1.87 19.80
N LEU A 329 7.72 3.19 19.68
CA LEU A 329 6.97 4.17 20.48
C LEU A 329 5.46 4.12 20.19
N ASN A 330 5.06 3.90 18.94
CA ASN A 330 3.66 3.71 18.58
C ASN A 330 3.10 2.41 19.17
N ALA A 331 3.85 1.30 19.10
CA ALA A 331 3.43 0.02 19.67
C ALA A 331 3.26 0.11 21.19
N ARG A 332 4.19 0.78 21.89
CA ARG A 332 4.11 1.02 23.34
C ARG A 332 2.93 1.91 23.72
N ALA A 333 2.70 2.98 22.96
CA ALA A 333 1.52 3.84 23.17
C ALA A 333 0.22 3.05 22.98
N ALA A 334 0.14 2.19 21.96
CA ALA A 334 -1.00 1.29 21.73
C ALA A 334 -1.19 0.26 22.86
N ASN A 335 -0.09 -0.21 23.46
CA ASN A 335 -0.09 -1.09 24.63
C ASN A 335 -0.35 -0.36 25.96
N GLY A 336 -0.77 0.91 25.93
CA GLY A 336 -1.21 1.66 27.10
C GLY A 336 -0.14 2.44 27.85
N ASP A 337 1.07 2.61 27.29
CA ASP A 337 2.08 3.51 27.86
C ASP A 337 1.61 4.97 27.79
N ARG A 338 1.00 5.44 28.88
CA ARG A 338 0.45 6.79 28.99
C ARG A 338 1.50 7.89 28.85
N SER A 339 2.78 7.59 29.10
CA SER A 339 3.85 8.56 28.93
C SER A 339 4.07 8.90 27.46
N LEU A 340 3.75 7.97 26.55
CA LEU A 340 3.89 8.07 25.10
C LEU A 340 2.59 8.40 24.37
N ALA A 341 1.47 8.52 25.08
CA ALA A 341 0.16 8.79 24.51
C ALA A 341 0.17 10.09 23.69
N LEU A 342 -0.40 10.01 22.49
CA LEU A 342 -0.54 11.13 21.56
C LEU A 342 -2.03 11.46 21.35
N PRO A 343 -2.36 12.69 20.93
CA PRO A 343 -3.72 13.03 20.51
C PRO A 343 -4.21 12.13 19.36
N SER A 344 -5.53 11.96 19.24
CA SER A 344 -6.13 11.19 18.14
C SER A 344 -5.66 11.69 16.76
N GLY A 345 -5.39 10.75 15.85
CA GLY A 345 -4.87 11.01 14.51
C GLY A 345 -3.41 11.43 14.43
N VAL A 346 -2.63 11.28 15.51
CA VAL A 346 -1.20 11.59 15.57
C VAL A 346 -0.42 10.32 15.91
N SER A 347 0.68 10.07 15.19
CA SER A 347 1.60 8.96 15.46
C SER A 347 3.04 9.47 15.58
N TRP A 348 3.88 8.73 16.28
CA TRP A 348 5.32 8.91 16.23
C TRP A 348 5.81 8.58 14.81
N GLN A 349 6.57 9.50 14.22
CA GLN A 349 7.11 9.35 12.87
C GLN A 349 8.55 9.83 12.83
N ALA A 350 9.36 9.19 11.99
CA ALA A 350 10.70 9.66 11.67
C ALA A 350 10.63 10.78 10.63
N ALA A 351 11.29 11.91 10.89
CA ALA A 351 11.33 13.05 9.98
C ALA A 351 12.71 13.71 9.98
N TRP A 352 13.26 13.91 8.78
CA TRP A 352 14.57 14.55 8.63
C TRP A 352 14.51 16.05 8.88
N LEU A 353 15.47 16.60 9.63
CA LEU A 353 15.74 18.03 9.75
C LEU A 353 17.25 18.26 9.79
N SER A 354 17.75 19.18 8.97
CA SER A 354 19.16 19.64 9.02
C SER A 354 20.20 18.51 9.02
N GLY A 355 19.94 17.42 8.30
CA GLY A 355 20.89 16.30 8.19
C GLY A 355 20.77 15.24 9.29
N SER A 356 19.81 15.35 10.22
CA SER A 356 19.53 14.30 11.20
C SER A 356 18.04 13.92 11.18
N PRO A 357 17.69 12.65 11.33
CA PRO A 357 16.32 12.22 11.56
C PRO A 357 15.91 12.49 13.01
N TYR A 358 14.70 12.99 13.16
CA TYR A 358 14.02 13.23 14.43
C TYR A 358 12.83 12.29 14.55
N VAL A 359 12.52 11.85 15.76
CA VAL A 359 11.28 11.12 16.04
C VAL A 359 10.28 12.09 16.68
N ALA A 360 9.20 12.37 15.96
CA ALA A 360 8.25 13.42 16.29
C ALA A 360 6.79 12.98 16.12
N PRO A 361 5.85 13.53 16.91
CA PRO A 361 4.43 13.21 16.80
C PRO A 361 3.76 14.01 15.65
N LEU A 362 3.55 13.35 14.52
CA LEU A 362 3.02 13.96 13.29
C LEU A 362 1.64 13.38 12.92
N ARG A 363 0.82 14.16 12.21
CA ARG A 363 -0.40 13.65 11.55
C ARG A 363 -0.06 13.06 10.18
N PRO A 364 -0.91 12.18 9.63
CA PRO A 364 -0.82 11.78 8.22
C PRO A 364 -0.80 13.01 7.31
N GLY A 365 0.12 13.03 6.34
CA GLY A 365 0.26 14.14 5.40
C GLY A 365 0.94 15.40 5.95
N GLU A 366 1.53 15.36 7.15
CA GLU A 366 2.38 16.42 7.65
C GLU A 366 3.87 16.14 7.39
N SER A 367 4.65 17.19 7.14
CA SER A 367 6.11 17.17 7.12
C SER A 367 6.68 18.08 8.19
N LEU A 368 7.72 17.62 8.89
CA LEU A 368 8.39 18.42 9.92
C LEU A 368 9.37 19.42 9.29
N MET A 369 9.28 20.69 9.71
CA MET A 369 10.19 21.79 9.31
C MET A 369 10.95 22.41 10.48
N GLY A 370 10.59 22.05 11.71
CA GLY A 370 11.29 22.49 12.90
C GLY A 370 10.68 21.87 14.15
N ILE A 371 11.51 21.61 15.15
CA ILE A 371 11.08 21.05 16.42
C ILE A 371 11.93 21.62 17.55
N ARG A 372 11.29 21.97 18.67
CA ARG A 372 11.90 22.47 19.90
C ARG A 372 11.09 22.02 21.10
N THR A 373 11.64 22.16 22.32
CA THR A 373 10.87 21.97 23.55
C THR A 373 9.76 23.03 23.66
N GLY A 374 8.60 22.67 24.21
CA GLY A 374 7.33 23.41 24.16
C GLY A 374 7.22 24.67 25.03
N GLY A 375 8.33 25.26 25.49
CA GLY A 375 8.32 26.47 26.32
C GLY A 375 7.85 27.74 25.58
N PRO A 376 7.44 28.80 26.30
CA PRO A 376 6.95 30.06 25.71
C PRO A 376 7.93 30.69 24.71
N ARG A 377 9.22 30.77 25.06
CA ARG A 377 10.28 31.31 24.18
C ARG A 377 10.39 30.53 22.87
N ASN A 378 10.39 29.20 22.94
CA ASN A 378 10.48 28.33 21.77
C ASN A 378 9.22 28.40 20.90
N THR A 379 8.05 28.61 21.51
CA THR A 379 6.80 28.78 20.76
C THR A 379 6.81 30.06 19.94
N ALA A 380 7.29 31.17 20.50
CA ALA A 380 7.45 32.41 19.75
C ALA A 380 8.44 32.24 18.58
N ALA A 381 9.52 31.48 18.78
CA ALA A 381 10.47 31.16 17.71
C ALA A 381 9.83 30.31 16.59
N ILE A 382 9.03 29.31 16.95
CA ILE A 382 8.29 28.45 16.00
C ILE A 382 7.25 29.26 15.23
N GLN A 383 6.52 30.18 15.87
CA GLN A 383 5.58 31.08 15.19
C GLN A 383 6.28 32.02 14.20
N ARG A 384 7.46 32.56 14.54
CA ARG A 384 8.28 33.33 13.59
C ARG A 384 8.69 32.49 12.39
N ARG A 385 9.10 31.23 12.61
CA ARG A 385 9.43 30.30 11.52
C ARG A 385 8.23 30.01 10.62
N VAL A 386 7.04 29.81 11.19
CA VAL A 386 5.81 29.62 10.41
C VAL A 386 5.54 30.80 9.50
N ARG A 387 5.56 32.04 10.01
CA ARG A 387 5.39 33.24 9.18
C ARG A 387 6.41 33.32 8.04
N GLY A 388 7.67 33.00 8.34
CA GLY A 388 8.71 32.95 7.32
C GLY A 388 8.45 31.90 6.24
N LEU A 389 7.99 30.70 6.62
CA LEU A 389 7.65 29.63 5.68
C LEU A 389 6.41 29.96 4.85
N THR A 390 5.34 30.49 5.46
CA THR A 390 4.13 30.93 4.75
C THR A 390 4.49 31.93 3.66
N ALA A 391 5.28 32.96 3.99
CA ALA A 391 5.74 33.93 2.99
C ALA A 391 6.61 33.31 1.89
N HIS A 392 7.36 32.24 2.17
CA HIS A 392 8.10 31.53 1.11
C HIS A 392 7.17 30.71 0.22
N LEU A 393 6.19 29.99 0.79
CA LEU A 393 5.21 29.23 0.01
C LEU A 393 4.45 30.14 -0.96
N GLU A 394 3.99 31.29 -0.48
CA GLU A 394 3.32 32.31 -1.30
C GLU A 394 4.22 32.81 -2.44
N ARG A 395 5.49 33.14 -2.13
CA ARG A 395 6.44 33.59 -3.16
C ARG A 395 6.78 32.52 -4.20
N CYS A 396 6.79 31.26 -3.80
CA CYS A 396 7.05 30.13 -4.70
C CYS A 396 5.80 29.65 -5.45
N GLY A 397 4.61 30.21 -5.17
CA GLY A 397 3.36 29.73 -5.76
C GLY A 397 3.00 28.29 -5.35
N ILE A 398 3.46 27.82 -4.20
CA ILE A 398 3.25 26.46 -3.72
C ILE A 398 1.97 26.39 -2.88
N ASP A 399 1.04 25.53 -3.28
CA ASP A 399 -0.20 25.27 -2.53
C ASP A 399 0.07 24.40 -1.30
N GLY A 400 0.29 25.05 -0.16
CA GLY A 400 0.59 24.39 1.09
C GLY A 400 0.40 25.27 2.31
N THR A 401 0.24 24.65 3.48
CA THR A 401 0.05 25.36 4.74
C THR A 401 1.19 25.07 5.71
N ALA A 402 1.85 26.12 6.21
CA ALA A 402 2.76 26.05 7.35
C ALA A 402 2.00 26.29 8.65
N THR A 403 2.15 25.40 9.63
CA THR A 403 1.45 25.52 10.93
C THR A 403 2.40 25.38 12.12
N ALA A 404 2.08 26.10 13.19
CA ALA A 404 2.72 25.92 14.50
C ALA A 404 1.86 24.95 15.30
N VAL A 405 2.43 23.80 15.67
CA VAL A 405 1.70 22.79 16.43
C VAL A 405 2.42 22.48 17.73
N ARG A 406 1.64 22.18 18.77
CA ARG A 406 2.15 21.69 20.05
C ARG A 406 1.64 20.29 20.31
N ARG A 407 2.55 19.33 20.43
CA ARG A 407 2.23 17.92 20.67
C ARG A 407 3.30 17.29 21.54
N HIS A 408 2.89 16.50 22.52
CA HIS A 408 3.81 15.83 23.45
C HIS A 408 4.82 16.78 24.14
N GLY A 409 4.44 18.04 24.37
CA GLY A 409 5.35 19.03 24.97
C GLY A 409 6.44 19.55 24.03
N TYR A 410 6.38 19.25 22.73
CA TYR A 410 7.18 19.89 21.69
C TYR A 410 6.43 21.06 21.06
N ALA A 411 7.17 22.09 20.65
CA ALA A 411 6.71 23.11 19.72
C ALA A 411 7.32 22.81 18.35
N MET A 412 6.47 22.56 17.35
CA MET A 412 6.88 22.14 16.01
C MET A 412 6.34 23.09 14.95
N THR A 413 7.10 23.22 13.87
CA THR A 413 6.62 23.78 12.61
C THR A 413 6.41 22.62 11.64
N THR A 414 5.19 22.48 11.11
CA THR A 414 4.84 21.46 10.12
C THR A 414 4.34 22.08 8.81
N LEU A 415 4.48 21.35 7.71
CA LEU A 415 3.88 21.65 6.40
C LEU A 415 2.83 20.59 6.07
N SER A 416 1.76 20.99 5.40
CA SER A 416 0.77 20.08 4.83
C SER A 416 0.27 20.59 3.46
N PRO A 417 0.07 19.71 2.46
CA PRO A 417 0.42 18.28 2.48
C PRO A 417 1.93 18.04 2.51
N ALA A 418 2.38 16.82 2.87
CA ALA A 418 3.80 16.51 3.07
C ALA A 418 4.67 16.78 1.83
N ARG A 419 4.11 16.60 0.62
CA ARG A 419 4.78 16.86 -0.67
C ARG A 419 5.30 18.31 -0.80
N VAL A 420 4.62 19.27 -0.18
CA VAL A 420 4.97 20.70 -0.17
C VAL A 420 6.40 20.93 0.32
N ARG A 421 6.91 20.07 1.20
CA ARG A 421 8.29 20.17 1.67
C ARG A 421 9.30 20.04 0.53
N THR A 422 9.10 19.08 -0.38
CA THR A 422 10.03 18.83 -1.48
C THR A 422 9.99 19.99 -2.48
N GLU A 423 8.79 20.45 -2.83
CA GLU A 423 8.57 21.62 -3.69
C GLU A 423 9.23 22.88 -3.11
N LEU A 424 9.07 23.10 -1.80
CA LEU A 424 9.69 24.24 -1.12
C LEU A 424 11.22 24.18 -1.13
N VAL A 425 11.80 22.98 -0.98
CA VAL A 425 13.26 22.80 -1.10
C VAL A 425 13.74 23.03 -2.53
N GLY A 426 12.97 22.59 -3.54
CA GLY A 426 13.23 22.86 -4.96
C GLY A 426 13.32 24.36 -5.24
N CYS A 427 12.28 25.10 -4.84
CA CYS A 427 12.22 26.56 -4.96
C CYS A 427 13.39 27.26 -4.23
N ILE A 428 13.73 26.87 -2.99
CA ILE A 428 14.82 27.50 -2.23
C ILE A 428 16.19 27.23 -2.86
N THR A 429 16.39 26.05 -3.43
CA THR A 429 17.67 25.64 -4.01
C THR A 429 17.82 26.03 -5.48
N GLY A 430 16.78 26.62 -6.08
CA GLY A 430 16.78 27.01 -7.50
C GLY A 430 16.86 25.82 -8.45
N ARG A 431 16.38 24.64 -8.04
CA ARG A 431 16.41 23.41 -8.86
C ARG A 431 15.23 23.27 -9.83
N ASP A 432 14.31 24.22 -9.82
CA ASP A 432 13.16 24.26 -10.73
C ASP A 432 13.39 25.25 -11.90
N GLY A 433 14.64 25.35 -12.37
CA GLY A 433 15.06 26.16 -13.52
C GLY A 433 15.66 25.33 -14.64
#